data_AF-A0A6G6YYR8-F1
#
_entry.id   AF-A0A6G6YYR8-F1
#
_cell.length_a   1.000
_cell.length_b   1.000
_cell.length_c   1.000
_cell.angle_alpha   90.00
_cell.angle_beta   90.00
_cell.angle_gamma   90.00
#
_symmetry.space_group_name_H-M   'P 1'
#
loop_
_entity.id
_entity.type
_entity.pdbx_description
1 polymer ?
#
loop_
_entity_poly.entity_id
_entity_poly.type
_entity_poly.pdbx_seq_one_letter_code
_entity_poly.pdbx_strand_id
1 'polypeptide(L)'
;MTIRSQREVVTFRHPFRIRGIDRELPAGAYEVITDEEAIEGLSFAAFRRVATMIIVPAQGSRGLATEMVSIGSVDLADAQRIDASASND
;
A
#
# COMPACT_ATOMS: atom_id res chain seq x y z
N MET A 1 3.79 19.46 -14.49
CA MET A 1 3.53 18.42 -13.48
C MET A 1 3.70 17.05 -14.12
N THR A 2 4.80 16.38 -13.78
CA THR A 2 5.10 15.01 -14.23
C THR A 2 4.87 14.08 -13.04
N ILE A 3 3.89 13.18 -13.17
CA ILE A 3 3.60 12.13 -12.18
C ILE A 3 4.15 10.82 -12.71
N ARG A 4 4.84 10.09 -11.82
CA ARG A 4 5.28 8.72 -12.06
C ARG A 4 4.61 7.82 -11.02
N SER A 5 3.98 6.73 -11.49
CA SER A 5 3.48 5.67 -10.62
C SER A 5 4.51 4.55 -10.52
N GLN A 6 4.77 4.09 -9.31
CA GLN A 6 5.55 2.90 -9.01
C GLN A 6 4.64 1.81 -8.46
N ARG A 7 4.86 0.55 -8.89
CA ARG A 7 4.12 -0.61 -8.41
C ARG A 7 5.07 -1.56 -7.73
N GLU A 8 4.72 -2.00 -6.54
CA GLU A 8 5.47 -2.99 -5.78
C GLU A 8 4.52 -4.03 -5.17
N VAL A 9 5.06 -5.21 -4.86
CA VAL A 9 4.31 -6.27 -4.17
C VAL A 9 4.78 -6.33 -2.73
N VAL A 10 3.84 -6.15 -1.81
CA VAL A 10 4.06 -6.27 -0.37
C VAL A 10 3.37 -7.54 0.12
N THR A 11 4.12 -8.39 0.82
CA THR A 11 3.58 -9.63 1.39
C THR A 11 3.38 -9.47 2.89
N PHE A 12 2.14 -9.67 3.33
CA PHE A 12 1.78 -9.80 4.75
C PHE A 12 1.66 -11.28 5.11
N ARG A 13 2.36 -11.71 6.15
CA ARG A 13 2.34 -13.11 6.62
C ARG A 13 1.14 -13.42 7.50
N HIS A 14 0.56 -12.40 8.12
CA HIS A 14 -0.57 -12.51 9.01
C HIS A 14 -1.72 -11.62 8.53
N PRO A 15 -2.97 -11.92 8.93
CA PRO A 15 -4.07 -10.99 8.74
C PRO A 15 -3.74 -9.64 9.38
N PHE A 16 -4.08 -8.55 8.70
CA PHE A 16 -3.68 -7.20 9.10
C PHE A 16 -4.81 -6.19 8.93
N ARG A 17 -4.69 -5.07 9.66
CA ARG A 17 -5.54 -3.89 9.51
C ARG A 17 -4.67 -2.69 9.14
N ILE A 18 -5.23 -1.80 8.33
CA ILE A 18 -4.57 -0.55 7.93
C ILE A 18 -5.60 0.56 7.88
N ARG A 19 -5.22 1.78 8.30
CA ARG A 19 -6.11 2.93 8.20
C ARG A 19 -6.50 3.18 6.74
N GLY A 20 -7.78 3.50 6.53
CA GLY A 20 -8.38 3.62 5.20
C GLY A 20 -9.14 2.36 4.76
N ILE A 21 -9.02 1.25 5.48
CA ILE A 21 -9.78 0.01 5.25
C ILE A 21 -10.40 -0.46 6.56
N ASP A 22 -11.72 -0.34 6.69
CA ASP A 22 -12.48 -0.64 7.92
C ASP A 22 -12.72 -2.14 8.17
N ARG A 23 -11.85 -2.99 7.62
CA ARG A 23 -11.92 -4.45 7.77
C ARG A 23 -10.52 -5.05 7.88
N GLU A 24 -10.46 -6.26 8.42
CA GLU A 24 -9.23 -7.06 8.40
C GLU A 24 -9.03 -7.64 7.00
N LEU A 25 -7.80 -7.55 6.52
CA LEU A 25 -7.37 -8.13 5.26
C LEU A 25 -6.64 -9.45 5.55
N PRO A 26 -6.85 -10.49 4.72
CA PRO A 26 -6.17 -11.77 4.92
C PRO A 26 -4.66 -11.64 4.68
N ALA A 27 -3.88 -12.56 5.25
CA ALA A 27 -2.48 -12.71 4.88
C ALA A 27 -2.35 -12.97 3.35
N GLY A 28 -1.31 -12.42 2.72
CA GLY A 28 -1.10 -12.57 1.30
C GLY A 28 -0.22 -11.50 0.68
N ALA A 29 -0.04 -11.61 -0.63
CA ALA A 29 0.65 -10.62 -1.45
C ALA A 29 -0.34 -9.59 -1.98
N TYR A 30 0.00 -8.31 -1.80
CA TYR A 30 -0.82 -7.17 -2.21
C TYR A 30 0.00 -6.26 -3.11
N GLU A 31 -0.61 -5.79 -4.21
CA GLU A 31 -0.01 -4.74 -5.03
C GLU A 31 -0.20 -3.38 -4.35
N VAL A 32 0.91 -2.67 -4.16
CA VAL A 32 0.94 -1.29 -3.66
C VAL A 32 1.39 -0.40 -4.80
N ILE A 33 0.65 0.69 -4.99
CA ILE A 33 0.91 1.70 -6.01
C ILE A 33 1.29 2.98 -5.28
N THR A 34 2.42 3.56 -5.66
CA THR A 34 2.88 4.85 -5.14
C THR A 34 2.95 5.84 -6.28
N ASP A 35 2.20 6.93 -6.18
CA ASP A 35 2.35 8.05 -7.10
C ASP A 35 3.37 9.05 -6.53
N GLU A 36 4.30 9.45 -7.39
CA GLU A 36 5.34 10.41 -7.09
C GLU A 36 5.32 11.55 -8.10
N GLU A 37 5.46 12.77 -7.61
CA GLU A 37 5.54 13.97 -8.44
C GLU A 37 6.99 14.46 -8.48
N ALA A 38 7.48 14.73 -9.69
CA ALA A 38 8.79 15.35 -9.86
C ALA A 38 8.83 16.75 -9.26
N ILE A 39 9.86 17.04 -8.47
CA ILE A 39 10.10 18.38 -7.92
C ILE A 39 10.91 19.17 -8.96
N GLU A 40 10.25 20.12 -9.60
CA GLU A 40 10.88 20.99 -10.61
C GLU A 40 11.79 22.05 -9.94
N GLY A 41 12.77 22.55 -10.70
CA GLY A 41 13.64 23.65 -10.25
C GLY A 41 14.84 23.25 -9.38
N LEU A 42 15.08 21.95 -9.17
CA LEU A 42 16.28 21.44 -8.51
C LEU A 42 17.40 21.14 -9.52
N SER A 43 18.66 21.18 -9.06
CA SER A 43 19.83 20.81 -9.87
C SER A 43 19.96 19.30 -10.11
N PHE A 44 19.06 18.49 -9.54
CA PHE A 44 19.01 17.04 -9.66
C PHE A 44 17.55 16.56 -9.68
N ALA A 45 17.33 15.35 -10.19
CA ALA A 45 16.00 14.73 -10.17
C ALA A 45 15.61 14.35 -8.74
N ALA A 46 14.51 14.92 -8.24
CA ALA A 46 13.89 14.55 -6.97
C ALA A 46 12.41 14.32 -7.15
N PHE A 47 11.84 13.44 -6.33
CA PHE A 47 10.44 13.06 -6.39
C PHE A 47 9.85 13.14 -4.99
N ARG A 48 8.62 13.66 -4.89
CA ARG A 48 7.82 13.60 -3.67
C ARG A 48 6.69 12.60 -3.85
N ARG A 49 6.50 11.72 -2.87
CA ARG A 49 5.31 10.88 -2.82
C ARG A 49 4.07 11.75 -2.61
N VAL A 50 3.07 11.55 -3.46
CA VAL A 50 1.79 12.29 -3.39
C VAL A 50 0.60 11.38 -3.11
N ALA A 51 0.70 10.08 -3.39
CA ALA A 51 -0.33 9.11 -3.01
C ALA A 51 0.24 7.70 -2.80
N THR A 52 -0.47 6.90 -2.00
CA THR A 52 -0.24 5.46 -1.86
C THR A 52 -1.58 4.74 -1.91
N MET A 53 -1.65 3.71 -2.73
CA MET A 53 -2.84 2.87 -2.90
C MET A 53 -2.47 1.41 -2.76
N ILE A 54 -3.44 0.59 -2.36
CA ILE A 54 -3.30 -0.86 -2.27
C ILE A 54 -4.45 -1.54 -3.01
N ILE A 55 -4.14 -2.60 -3.75
CA ILE A 55 -5.13 -3.46 -4.41
C ILE A 55 -5.51 -4.59 -3.45
N VAL A 56 -6.76 -4.62 -3.01
CA VAL A 56 -7.26 -5.58 -2.00
C VAL A 56 -8.47 -6.35 -2.52
N PRO A 57 -8.79 -7.54 -2.00
CA PRO A 57 -10.05 -8.22 -2.32
C PRO A 57 -11.25 -7.35 -1.93
N ALA A 58 -12.17 -7.13 -2.88
CA ALA A 58 -13.37 -6.31 -2.65
C ALA A 58 -14.28 -6.97 -1.62
N GLN A 59 -14.82 -6.16 -0.70
CA GLN A 59 -15.70 -6.65 0.35
C GLN A 59 -16.94 -7.36 -0.23
N GLY A 60 -17.27 -8.54 0.28
CA GLY A 60 -18.44 -9.31 -0.16
C GLY A 60 -18.27 -10.05 -1.51
N SER A 61 -17.14 -9.88 -2.20
CA SER A 61 -16.90 -10.52 -3.52
C SER A 61 -16.45 -11.98 -3.45
N ARG A 62 -16.32 -12.58 -2.26
CA ARG A 62 -15.69 -13.91 -2.04
C ARG A 62 -14.30 -14.04 -2.71
N GLY A 63 -13.57 -12.92 -2.82
CA GLY A 63 -12.23 -12.89 -3.45
C GLY A 63 -12.25 -12.89 -4.98
N LEU A 64 -13.42 -12.76 -5.62
CA LEU A 64 -13.56 -12.76 -7.07
C LEU A 64 -13.31 -11.39 -7.71
N ALA A 65 -13.35 -10.32 -6.91
CA ALA A 65 -13.07 -8.97 -7.36
C ALA A 65 -12.04 -8.30 -6.44
N THR A 66 -11.28 -7.37 -6.99
CA THR A 66 -10.36 -6.51 -6.26
C THR A 66 -10.81 -5.05 -6.35
N GLU A 67 -10.41 -4.25 -5.36
CA GLU A 67 -10.62 -2.81 -5.32
C GLU A 67 -9.30 -2.11 -4.99
N MET A 68 -9.12 -0.91 -5.53
CA MET A 68 -7.97 -0.05 -5.21
C MET A 68 -8.39 0.93 -4.12
N VAL A 69 -7.68 0.91 -3.00
CA VAL A 69 -7.97 1.78 -1.85
C VAL A 69 -6.79 2.69 -1.55
N SER A 70 -7.05 3.98 -1.34
CA SER A 70 -6.03 4.93 -0.89
C SER A 70 -5.70 4.71 0.58
N ILE A 71 -4.42 4.64 0.91
CA ILE A 71 -3.90 4.39 2.26
C ILE A 71 -2.79 5.40 2.60
N GLY A 72 -2.51 5.58 3.89
CA GLY A 72 -1.35 6.35 4.33
C GLY A 72 -0.05 5.58 4.15
N SER A 73 1.00 6.24 3.66
CA SER A 73 2.32 5.58 3.53
C SER A 73 2.94 5.21 4.89
N VAL A 74 2.63 5.98 5.94
CA VAL A 74 3.05 5.68 7.31
C VAL A 74 2.25 4.50 7.87
N ASP A 75 0.94 4.48 7.65
CA ASP A 75 0.10 3.36 8.09
C ASP A 75 0.50 2.04 7.39
N LEU A 76 0.95 2.10 6.12
CA LEU A 76 1.51 0.95 5.41
C LEU A 76 2.80 0.44 6.07
N ALA A 77 3.72 1.34 6.39
CA ALA A 77 4.98 0.99 7.05
C ALA A 77 4.73 0.40 8.46
N ASP A 78 3.78 0.97 9.20
CA ASP A 78 3.37 0.45 10.51
C ASP A 78 2.76 -0.95 10.40
N ALA A 79 1.88 -1.19 9.42
CA ALA A 79 1.31 -2.50 9.18
C ALA A 79 2.38 -3.54 8.84
N GLN A 80 3.35 -3.20 7.99
CA GLN A 80 4.49 -4.08 7.66
C GLN A 80 5.35 -4.38 8.89
N ARG A 81 5.61 -3.36 9.74
CA ARG A 81 6.37 -3.54 10.98
C ARG A 81 5.65 -4.46 11.95
N ILE A 82 4.33 -4.30 12.09
CA ILE A 82 3.50 -5.17 12.93
C ILE A 82 3.55 -6.61 12.42
N ASP A 83 3.35 -6.83 11.12
CA ASP A 83 3.40 -8.15 10.49
C ASP A 83 4.77 -8.84 10.69
N ALA A 84 5.87 -8.10 10.52
CA ALA A 84 7.21 -8.61 10.73
C ALA A 84 7.50 -8.99 12.20
N SER A 85 6.80 -8.35 13.15
CA SER A 85 6.94 -8.63 14.59
C SER A 85 6.01 -9.72 15.11
N ALA A 86 4.97 -10.07 14.35
CA ALA A 86 4.08 -11.16 14.71
C ALA A 86 4.83 -12.50 14.61
N SER A 87 4.85 -13.23 15.71
CA SER A 87 5.47 -14.55 15.76
C SER A 87 4.66 -15.54 14.93
N ASN A 88 5.36 -16.39 14.20
CA ASN A 88 4.80 -17.32 13.23
C ASN A 88 4.33 -18.63 13.91
N ASP A 89 3.54 -18.49 14.98
CA ASP A 89 3.07 -19.59 15.85
C ASP A 89 2.11 -20.54 15.11
#